data_AF-A0A1U8PZN9-F1
#
_entry.id   AF-A0A1U8PZN9-F1
#
_cell.length_a   1.000
_cell.length_b   1.000
_cell.length_c   1.000
_cell.angle_alpha   90.00
_cell.angle_beta   90.00
_cell.angle_gamma   90.00
#
_symmetry.space_group_name_H-M   'P 1'
#
loop_
_entity.id
_entity.type
_entity.pdbx_description
1 polymer ?
#
loop_
_entity_poly.entity_id
_entity_poly.type
_entity_poly.pdbx_seq_one_letter_code
_entity_poly.pdbx_strand_id
1 'polypeptide(L)'
;MGRGKNKRQTVKGAETEDDDGDDTVSTISTAESSDGQQSLSHEAVAQVRGEKPDIEDVLDMLYEKRSSTREQGLDILSKALTSKLQLDFVMSKGETILRQCLSIFRKGSASEISLAARTLGLLGISAGESKLANMIFKESFIHLSRISKQSLDEASRISYHTAAKL
;
A
#
# COMPACT_ATOMS: atom_id res chain seq x y z
N MET A 1 -12.29 -41.87 44.03
CA MET A 1 -13.46 -41.09 43.57
C MET A 1 -13.18 -40.65 42.13
N GLY A 2 -14.09 -40.65 41.16
CA GLY A 2 -15.47 -41.18 41.08
C GLY A 2 -15.85 -41.37 39.59
N ARG A 3 -16.78 -42.28 39.26
CA ARG A 3 -17.17 -42.59 37.87
C ARG A 3 -18.33 -41.69 37.40
N GLY A 4 -18.13 -40.91 36.33
CA GLY A 4 -19.20 -40.22 35.61
C GLY A 4 -19.76 -41.07 34.46
N LYS A 5 -21.09 -41.29 34.43
CA LYS A 5 -21.81 -41.94 33.33
C LYS A 5 -23.03 -41.10 32.94
N ASN A 6 -23.24 -40.83 31.65
CA ASN A 6 -24.51 -40.41 31.02
C ASN A 6 -24.36 -40.83 29.54
N LYS A 7 -25.02 -41.83 28.94
CA LYS A 7 -26.36 -42.44 29.04
C LYS A 7 -27.49 -41.66 28.33
N ARG A 8 -27.62 -41.98 27.03
CA ARG A 8 -28.82 -42.00 26.18
C ARG A 8 -29.83 -40.85 26.31
N GLN A 9 -30.18 -40.28 25.14
CA GLN A 9 -31.53 -40.46 24.66
C GLN A 9 -31.53 -40.85 23.18
N THR A 10 -32.51 -41.67 22.78
CA THR A 10 -32.71 -42.16 21.42
C THR A 10 -34.07 -41.67 20.94
N VAL A 11 -34.12 -41.05 19.77
CA VAL A 11 -35.38 -40.86 19.02
C VAL A 11 -35.26 -41.70 17.75
N LYS A 12 -36.36 -42.36 17.38
CA LYS A 12 -36.46 -43.30 16.26
C LYS A 12 -37.78 -43.01 15.54
N GLY A 13 -37.74 -42.77 14.22
CA GLY A 13 -38.96 -42.64 13.42
C GLY A 13 -38.73 -42.04 12.04
N ALA A 14 -39.63 -42.38 11.13
CA ALA A 14 -39.74 -41.94 9.73
C ALA A 14 -38.58 -42.35 8.79
N GLU A 15 -38.93 -43.25 7.88
CA GLU A 15 -38.18 -43.60 6.67
C GLU A 15 -38.93 -42.94 5.50
N THR A 16 -38.25 -42.07 4.74
CA THR A 16 -38.68 -41.58 3.42
C THR A 16 -37.43 -41.25 2.61
N GLU A 17 -37.43 -41.65 1.35
CA GLU A 17 -36.33 -41.48 0.40
C GLU A 17 -36.43 -40.13 -0.34
N ASP A 18 -35.37 -39.79 -1.09
CA ASP A 18 -35.28 -38.75 -2.13
C ASP A 18 -35.53 -37.27 -1.76
N ASP A 19 -34.43 -36.52 -1.51
CA ASP A 19 -34.08 -35.33 -2.32
C ASP A 19 -32.55 -35.08 -2.25
N ASP A 20 -32.02 -34.30 -3.20
CA ASP A 20 -30.58 -34.10 -3.45
C ASP A 20 -30.00 -32.82 -2.79
N GLY A 21 -28.69 -32.79 -2.57
CA GLY A 21 -27.91 -31.53 -2.66
C GLY A 21 -27.62 -30.68 -1.40
N ASP A 22 -26.48 -30.99 -0.77
CA ASP A 22 -25.52 -30.03 -0.16
C ASP A 22 -25.87 -29.29 1.16
N ASP A 23 -24.85 -28.69 1.76
CA ASP A 23 -24.71 -28.52 3.20
C ASP A 23 -25.08 -27.13 3.77
N THR A 24 -25.25 -27.16 5.09
CA THR A 24 -25.42 -26.08 6.08
C THR A 24 -24.57 -24.79 5.89
N VAL A 25 -24.88 -23.61 6.43
CA VAL A 25 -25.55 -23.22 7.70
C VAL A 25 -26.37 -21.92 7.60
N SER A 26 -27.41 -21.79 8.43
CA SER A 26 -28.20 -20.55 8.60
C SER A 26 -27.54 -19.53 9.54
N THR A 27 -27.71 -18.22 9.28
CA THR A 27 -27.26 -17.12 10.16
C THR A 27 -28.43 -16.32 10.77
N ILE A 28 -28.64 -16.49 12.09
CA ILE A 28 -29.58 -15.77 12.97
C ILE A 28 -29.16 -16.09 14.43
N SER A 29 -29.15 -15.24 15.46
CA SER A 29 -29.43 -13.79 15.65
C SER A 29 -28.31 -13.22 16.58
N THR A 30 -28.29 -12.01 17.18
CA THR A 30 -29.30 -10.95 17.44
C THR A 30 -28.60 -9.57 17.51
N ALA A 31 -29.01 -8.64 18.39
CA ALA A 31 -28.46 -7.31 18.59
C ALA A 31 -28.18 -7.02 20.10
N GLU A 32 -27.67 -5.81 20.39
CA GLU A 32 -27.35 -5.21 21.70
C GLU A 32 -26.19 -5.87 22.49
N SER A 33 -25.28 -5.14 23.16
CA SER A 33 -25.45 -3.84 23.82
C SER A 33 -24.13 -3.05 24.02
N SER A 34 -24.29 -1.78 24.43
CA SER A 34 -23.35 -0.88 25.14
C SER A 34 -21.96 -0.58 24.56
N ASP A 35 -21.88 0.63 24.00
CA ASP A 35 -20.99 1.74 24.42
C ASP A 35 -19.50 1.47 24.75
N GLY A 36 -18.63 2.24 24.09
CA GLY A 36 -17.18 2.08 24.14
C GLY A 36 -16.46 3.13 23.29
N GLN A 37 -16.64 4.40 23.62
CA GLN A 37 -16.10 5.55 22.86
C GLN A 37 -14.56 5.50 22.70
N GLN A 38 -14.05 5.11 21.53
CA GLN A 38 -12.64 5.35 21.15
C GLN A 38 -12.49 5.91 19.73
N SER A 39 -12.78 7.22 19.63
CA SER A 39 -12.28 8.20 18.66
C SER A 39 -11.62 7.65 17.38
N LEU A 40 -12.41 7.47 16.32
CA LEU A 40 -11.89 7.35 14.94
C LEU A 40 -11.51 8.74 14.38
N SER A 41 -10.69 9.48 15.13
CA SER A 41 -10.10 10.75 14.69
C SER A 41 -8.97 10.47 13.69
N HIS A 42 -9.33 10.13 12.45
CA HIS A 42 -8.39 9.95 11.35
C HIS A 42 -8.71 10.79 10.11
N GLU A 43 -9.40 11.92 10.32
CA GLU A 43 -9.63 12.95 9.32
C GLU A 43 -8.51 14.01 9.33
N ALA A 44 -7.27 13.55 9.09
CA ALA A 44 -6.19 14.43 8.63
C ALA A 44 -6.39 14.80 7.14
N VAL A 45 -7.61 15.24 6.79
CA VAL A 45 -7.99 15.64 5.43
C VAL A 45 -7.46 17.05 5.18
N ALA A 46 -6.15 17.14 4.98
CA ALA A 46 -5.42 18.36 4.66
C ALA A 46 -5.71 18.86 3.23
N GLN A 47 -6.98 19.00 2.86
CA GLN A 47 -7.44 19.74 1.69
C GLN A 47 -7.50 21.24 1.98
N VAL A 48 -6.43 21.77 2.58
CA VAL A 48 -6.27 23.21 2.89
C VAL A 48 -5.87 23.95 1.61
N ARG A 49 -6.88 24.20 0.77
CA ARG A 49 -7.17 25.51 0.19
C ARG A 49 -5.95 26.39 -0.18
N GLY A 50 -5.21 25.97 -1.21
CA GLY A 50 -4.35 26.86 -2.01
C GLY A 50 -3.01 27.29 -1.41
N GLU A 51 -2.71 26.92 -0.17
CA GLU A 51 -1.38 27.07 0.40
C GLU A 51 -0.45 25.98 -0.14
N LYS A 52 0.83 26.29 -0.33
CA LYS A 52 1.82 25.25 -0.68
C LYS A 52 2.07 24.42 0.58
N PRO A 53 2.08 23.08 0.51
CA PRO A 53 2.43 22.26 1.65
C PRO A 53 3.87 22.60 2.09
N ASP A 54 4.10 22.76 3.39
CA ASP A 54 5.46 22.82 3.90
C ASP A 54 6.14 21.48 3.59
N ILE A 55 7.34 21.55 3.03
CA ILE A 55 8.03 20.37 2.54
C ILE A 55 8.77 19.66 3.68
N GLU A 56 8.98 20.32 4.83
CA GLU A 56 9.44 19.64 6.05
C GLU A 56 8.33 18.76 6.63
N ASP A 57 7.10 19.27 6.76
CA ASP A 57 5.92 18.48 7.16
C ASP A 57 5.73 17.25 6.24
N VAL A 58 5.85 17.46 4.93
CA VAL A 58 5.76 16.37 3.92
C VAL A 58 6.90 15.36 4.06
N LEU A 59 8.09 15.75 4.49
CA LEU A 59 9.19 14.83 4.79
C LEU A 59 8.90 14.01 6.06
N ASP A 60 8.39 14.63 7.12
CA ASP A 60 8.00 13.93 8.35
C ASP A 60 6.86 12.92 8.10
N MET A 61 5.90 13.24 7.23
CA MET A 61 4.90 12.28 6.74
C MET A 61 5.52 11.03 6.07
N LEU A 62 6.73 11.11 5.50
CA LEU A 62 7.43 9.93 4.96
C LEU A 62 8.09 9.09 6.06
N TYR A 63 8.43 9.67 7.21
CA TYR A 63 9.01 8.95 8.35
C TYR A 63 7.97 8.24 9.23
N GLU A 64 6.70 8.61 9.10
CA GLU A 64 5.60 8.06 9.87
C GLU A 64 5.48 6.52 9.81
N LYS A 65 5.04 5.92 10.92
CA LYS A 65 4.90 4.47 11.07
C LYS A 65 3.72 3.93 10.26
N ARG A 66 2.67 4.73 10.09
CA ARG A 66 1.45 4.37 9.35
C ARG A 66 1.65 4.49 7.84
N SER A 67 1.39 3.42 7.08
CA SER A 67 1.57 3.40 5.62
C SER A 67 0.71 4.44 4.89
N SER A 68 -0.56 4.61 5.27
CA SER A 68 -1.44 5.61 4.63
C SER A 68 -0.90 7.04 4.71
N THR A 69 -0.21 7.39 5.81
CA THR A 69 0.41 8.72 5.96
C THR A 69 1.61 8.88 5.05
N ARG A 70 2.44 7.82 4.90
CA ARG A 70 3.55 7.81 3.94
C ARG A 70 3.06 7.86 2.49
N GLU A 71 2.01 7.12 2.14
CA GLU A 71 1.39 7.15 0.80
C GLU A 71 0.87 8.57 0.48
N GLN A 72 0.21 9.23 1.44
CA GLN A 72 -0.23 10.62 1.31
C GLN A 72 0.97 11.58 1.14
N GLY A 73 2.05 11.42 1.93
CA GLY A 73 3.27 12.22 1.80
C GLY A 73 3.95 12.08 0.44
N LEU A 74 4.05 10.85 -0.10
CA LEU A 74 4.61 10.59 -1.43
C LEU A 74 3.78 11.21 -2.56
N ASP A 75 2.45 11.17 -2.46
CA ASP A 75 1.54 11.79 -3.43
C ASP A 75 1.64 13.32 -3.41
N ILE A 76 1.68 13.93 -2.21
CA ILE A 76 1.92 15.37 -2.06
C ILE A 76 3.30 15.76 -2.62
N LEU A 77 4.35 15.02 -2.30
CA LEU A 77 5.71 15.28 -2.79
C LEU A 77 5.83 15.10 -4.32
N SER A 78 5.19 14.09 -4.89
CA SER A 78 5.07 13.89 -6.34
C SER A 78 4.39 15.09 -7.02
N LYS A 79 3.28 15.60 -6.45
CA LYS A 79 2.57 16.79 -6.96
C LYS A 79 3.46 18.04 -6.88
N ALA A 80 4.11 18.26 -5.74
CA ALA A 80 5.02 19.38 -5.52
C ALA A 80 6.18 19.40 -6.54
N LEU A 81 6.82 18.24 -6.77
CA LEU A 81 7.89 18.09 -7.77
C LEU A 81 7.43 18.50 -9.19
N THR A 82 6.19 18.20 -9.57
CA THR A 82 5.63 18.59 -10.87
C THR A 82 5.17 20.04 -10.99
N SER A 83 4.89 20.74 -9.88
CA SER A 83 4.19 22.04 -9.89
C SER A 83 5.11 23.27 -9.78
N LYS A 84 6.41 23.14 -10.07
CA LYS A 84 7.53 24.07 -9.76
C LYS A 84 7.98 24.00 -8.29
N LEU A 85 8.69 22.93 -7.95
CA LEU A 85 9.52 22.84 -6.75
C LEU A 85 10.85 23.61 -6.97
N GLN A 86 11.38 24.24 -5.93
CA GLN A 86 12.67 24.95 -5.97
C GLN A 86 13.85 23.98 -6.09
N LEU A 87 14.79 24.26 -7.01
CA LEU A 87 16.04 23.49 -7.16
C LEU A 87 16.83 23.41 -5.86
N ASP A 88 16.82 24.48 -5.06
CA ASP A 88 17.52 24.57 -3.78
C ASP A 88 17.05 23.53 -2.76
N PHE A 89 15.74 23.22 -2.74
CA PHE A 89 15.20 22.11 -1.93
C PHE A 89 15.67 20.76 -2.48
N VAL A 90 15.62 20.54 -3.80
CA VAL A 90 16.06 19.28 -4.41
C VAL A 90 17.54 19.03 -4.06
N MET A 91 18.38 20.06 -4.11
CA MET A 91 19.80 19.97 -3.74
C MET A 91 20.04 19.77 -2.24
N SER A 92 19.21 20.33 -1.35
CA SER A 92 19.41 20.24 0.11
C SER A 92 18.75 19.02 0.78
N LYS A 93 17.62 18.54 0.25
CA LYS A 93 16.81 17.46 0.84
C LYS A 93 16.73 16.20 -0.04
N GLY A 94 17.19 16.25 -1.29
CA GLY A 94 17.10 15.15 -2.25
C GLY A 94 17.76 13.85 -1.79
N GLU A 95 18.90 13.89 -1.10
CA GLU A 95 19.49 12.66 -0.53
C GLU A 95 18.60 12.02 0.54
N THR A 96 17.88 12.82 1.33
CA THR A 96 16.97 12.33 2.37
C THR A 96 15.72 11.70 1.75
N ILE A 97 15.18 12.31 0.69
CA ILE A 97 14.09 11.70 -0.11
C ILE A 97 14.55 10.40 -0.75
N LEU A 98 15.73 10.36 -1.37
CA LEU A 98 16.34 9.14 -1.93
C LEU A 98 16.42 8.04 -0.87
N ARG A 99 17.05 8.32 0.29
CA ARG A 99 17.16 7.37 1.40
C ARG A 99 15.80 6.82 1.83
N GLN A 100 14.77 7.65 1.89
CA GLN A 100 13.44 7.23 2.32
C GLN A 100 12.65 6.48 1.23
N CYS A 101 12.79 6.84 -0.06
CA CYS A 101 12.25 6.03 -1.17
C CYS A 101 12.91 4.64 -1.23
N LEU A 102 14.23 4.54 -1.01
CA LEU A 102 14.95 3.26 -0.91
C LEU A 102 14.53 2.44 0.32
N SER A 103 14.24 3.10 1.44
CA SER A 103 13.64 2.48 2.64
C SER A 103 12.27 1.88 2.30
N ILE A 104 11.43 2.61 1.58
CA ILE A 104 10.10 2.16 1.12
C ILE A 104 10.21 0.98 0.14
N PHE A 105 11.13 0.99 -0.83
CA PHE A 105 11.38 -0.13 -1.76
C PHE A 105 11.81 -1.46 -1.09
N ARG A 106 12.01 -1.49 0.23
CA ARG A 106 12.41 -2.69 0.99
C ARG A 106 11.31 -3.26 1.87
N LYS A 107 10.21 -2.53 2.13
CA LYS A 107 9.18 -2.88 3.12
C LYS A 107 7.79 -2.26 2.92
N GLY A 108 7.61 -1.39 1.92
CA GLY A 108 6.34 -0.70 1.67
C GLY A 108 5.29 -1.55 0.98
N SER A 109 4.04 -1.08 0.99
CA SER A 109 2.96 -1.61 0.15
C SER A 109 3.27 -1.47 -1.35
N ALA A 110 2.55 -2.20 -2.22
CA ALA A 110 2.66 -1.99 -3.67
C ALA A 110 2.31 -0.55 -4.09
N SER A 111 1.36 0.08 -3.38
CA SER A 111 1.02 1.50 -3.54
C SER A 111 2.20 2.40 -3.16
N GLU A 112 2.75 2.25 -1.95
CA GLU A 112 3.95 2.98 -1.49
C GLU A 112 5.13 2.83 -2.46
N ILE A 113 5.37 1.61 -2.97
CA ILE A 113 6.47 1.33 -3.90
C ILE A 113 6.24 2.04 -5.25
N SER A 114 5.02 2.04 -5.78
CA SER A 114 4.68 2.75 -7.02
C SER A 114 4.81 4.27 -6.89
N LEU A 115 4.35 4.83 -5.76
CA LEU A 115 4.42 6.25 -5.45
C LEU A 115 5.87 6.68 -5.20
N ALA A 116 6.67 5.86 -4.50
CA ALA A 116 8.10 6.10 -4.30
C ALA A 116 8.88 6.03 -5.62
N ALA A 117 8.56 5.08 -6.52
CA ALA A 117 9.19 4.98 -7.83
C ALA A 117 8.89 6.23 -8.70
N ARG A 118 7.64 6.70 -8.70
CA ARG A 118 7.24 7.94 -9.37
C ARG A 118 7.94 9.16 -8.77
N THR A 119 7.90 9.31 -7.45
CA THR A 119 8.55 10.40 -6.71
C THR A 119 10.05 10.45 -7.01
N LEU A 120 10.71 9.30 -7.05
CA LEU A 120 12.15 9.21 -7.26
C LEU A 120 12.58 9.47 -8.71
N GLY A 121 11.77 9.04 -9.69
CA GLY A 121 11.94 9.42 -11.09
C GLY A 121 11.79 10.93 -11.31
N LEU A 122 10.76 11.54 -10.69
CA LEU A 122 10.58 13.00 -10.70
C LEU A 122 11.75 13.72 -10.02
N LEU A 123 12.22 13.25 -8.86
CA LEU A 123 13.37 13.82 -8.15
C LEU A 123 14.65 13.77 -9.02
N GLY A 124 14.88 12.66 -9.73
CA GLY A 124 16.01 12.53 -10.66
C GLY A 124 15.94 13.52 -11.82
N ILE A 125 14.75 13.74 -12.39
CA ILE A 125 14.52 14.75 -13.45
C ILE A 125 14.72 16.17 -12.89
N SER A 126 14.14 16.48 -11.73
CA SER A 126 14.29 17.78 -11.08
C SER A 126 15.72 18.08 -10.63
N ALA A 127 16.55 17.05 -10.39
CA ALA A 127 17.96 17.18 -10.02
C ALA A 127 18.90 17.41 -11.22
N GLY A 128 18.43 17.25 -12.47
CA GLY A 128 19.20 17.57 -13.68
C GLY A 128 20.54 16.83 -13.80
N GLU A 129 21.53 17.46 -14.46
CA GLU A 129 22.89 16.94 -14.51
C GLU A 129 23.64 17.25 -13.20
N SER A 130 23.37 16.44 -12.17
CA SER A 130 23.99 16.60 -10.85
C SER A 130 24.48 15.28 -10.24
N LYS A 131 25.37 15.41 -9.24
CA LYS A 131 25.79 14.29 -8.38
C LYS A 131 24.59 13.56 -7.77
N LEU A 132 23.53 14.30 -7.41
CA LEU A 132 22.30 13.74 -6.85
C LEU A 132 21.56 12.86 -7.87
N ALA A 133 21.36 13.32 -9.11
CA ALA A 133 20.72 12.50 -10.14
C ALA A 133 21.52 11.21 -10.44
N ASN A 134 22.86 11.31 -10.45
CA ASN A 134 23.75 10.16 -10.63
C ASN A 134 23.66 9.15 -9.47
N MET A 135 23.54 9.64 -8.23
CA MET A 135 23.33 8.85 -7.02
C MET A 135 21.96 8.17 -7.03
N ILE A 136 20.89 8.93 -7.32
CA ILE A 136 19.51 8.43 -7.47
C ILE A 136 19.46 7.26 -8.44
N PHE A 137 20.06 7.41 -9.63
CA PHE A 137 20.09 6.34 -10.62
C PHE A 137 20.81 5.09 -10.10
N LYS A 138 22.04 5.24 -9.60
CA LYS A 138 22.87 4.13 -9.13
C LYS A 138 22.23 3.33 -7.99
N GLU A 139 21.71 4.00 -6.98
CA GLU A 139 21.16 3.35 -5.80
C GLU A 139 19.78 2.73 -6.06
N SER A 140 18.94 3.38 -6.88
CA SER A 140 17.59 2.88 -7.18
C SER A 140 17.53 1.80 -8.26
N PHE A 141 18.50 1.73 -9.17
CA PHE A 141 18.46 0.81 -10.32
C PHE A 141 18.24 -0.66 -9.90
N ILE A 142 18.88 -1.12 -8.82
CA ILE A 142 18.74 -2.50 -8.30
C ILE A 142 17.35 -2.75 -7.69
N HIS A 143 16.65 -1.71 -7.24
CA HIS A 143 15.27 -1.81 -6.76
C HIS A 143 14.29 -1.77 -7.93
N LEU A 144 14.39 -0.77 -8.80
CA LEU A 144 13.49 -0.58 -9.94
C LEU A 144 13.56 -1.77 -10.92
N SER A 145 14.75 -2.31 -11.21
CA SER A 145 14.94 -3.49 -12.08
C SER A 145 14.54 -4.83 -11.44
N ARG A 146 14.22 -4.85 -10.14
CA ARG A 146 13.56 -5.98 -9.47
C ARG A 146 12.05 -5.81 -9.54
N ILE A 147 11.54 -4.63 -9.18
CA ILE A 147 10.10 -4.29 -9.22
C ILE A 147 9.53 -4.52 -10.63
N SER A 148 10.20 -4.05 -11.68
CA SER A 148 9.74 -4.21 -13.07
C SER A 148 9.74 -5.65 -13.59
N LYS A 149 10.44 -6.58 -12.92
CA LYS A 149 10.40 -8.02 -13.21
C LYS A 149 9.34 -8.75 -12.36
N GLN A 150 9.01 -8.21 -11.20
CA GLN A 150 7.97 -8.74 -10.31
C GLN A 150 6.57 -8.29 -10.76
N SER A 151 6.44 -7.12 -11.38
CA SER A 151 5.20 -6.63 -11.99
C SER A 151 4.94 -7.17 -13.41
N LEU A 152 5.45 -8.36 -13.73
CA LEU A 152 5.49 -8.88 -15.11
C LEU A 152 4.75 -10.21 -15.33
N ASP A 153 3.84 -10.54 -14.42
CA ASP A 153 2.65 -11.38 -14.64
C ASP A 153 1.47 -10.66 -13.92
N GLU A 154 0.20 -10.81 -14.29
CA GLU A 154 -0.42 -11.84 -15.14
C GLU A 154 -0.72 -11.38 -16.59
N ALA A 155 -0.87 -10.07 -16.81
CA ALA A 155 -1.41 -9.51 -18.05
C ALA A 155 -0.37 -9.20 -19.15
N SER A 156 0.91 -9.12 -18.80
CA SER A 156 1.98 -8.66 -19.71
C SER A 156 2.32 -9.63 -20.86
N ARG A 157 1.68 -10.81 -20.90
CA ARG A 157 1.90 -11.87 -21.88
C ARG A 157 1.41 -11.51 -23.30
N ILE A 158 0.56 -10.49 -23.44
CA ILE A 158 -0.15 -10.15 -24.68
C ILE A 158 0.74 -9.46 -25.74
N SER A 159 1.76 -8.68 -25.34
CA SER A 159 2.52 -7.85 -26.29
C SER A 159 3.72 -8.55 -26.94
N TYR A 160 4.41 -9.44 -26.23
CA TYR A 160 5.61 -10.11 -26.76
C TYR A 160 5.31 -11.26 -27.73
N HIS A 161 4.18 -11.96 -27.59
CA HIS A 161 3.89 -13.13 -28.44
C HIS A 161 3.44 -12.75 -29.88
N THR A 162 2.97 -11.53 -30.09
CA THR A 162 2.55 -11.04 -31.42
C THR A 162 3.73 -10.57 -32.27
N ALA A 163 4.83 -10.11 -31.65
CA ALA A 163 6.03 -9.63 -32.33
C ALA A 163 6.90 -10.75 -32.95
N ALA A 164 6.55 -12.02 -32.75
CA ALA A 164 7.29 -13.19 -33.23
C ALA A 164 6.71 -13.81 -34.52
N LYS A 165 5.80 -13.13 -35.22
CA LYS A 165 5.17 -13.60 -36.47
C LYS A 165 4.87 -12.47 -37.48
N LEU A 166 5.91 -11.77 -37.93
CA LEU A 166 6.01 -11.13 -39.25
C LEU A 166 7.44 -11.30 -39.78
#